data_AF-A0A8C7KYU3-F1
#
_entry.id   AF-A0A8C7KYU3-F1
#
_cell.length_a   1.000
_cell.length_b   1.000
_cell.length_c   1.000
_cell.angle_alpha   90.00
_cell.angle_beta   90.00
_cell.angle_gamma   90.00
#
_symmetry.space_group_name_H-M   'P 1'
#
loop_
_entity.id
_entity.type
_entity.pdbx_description
1 polymer ?
#
loop_
_entity_poly.entity_id
_entity_poly.type
_entity_poly.pdbx_seq_one_letter_code
_entity_poly.pdbx_strand_id
1 'polypeptide(L)'
;MQHYGSDEASNGERPPLSFNNSSPLPVAPSRVRRFAQERRALPQPRVMVVFSAANEIDKPGDAMSSSDSAEDDFRKPATPAPNLNLGKSLRTTFNESPSPEFPEVISLNVGGTYFTTRLSTLRRYEDTMLAAMFSGRHHIPRDAEGRFFIDRDGAYFGDILNFLREGELPQRDRVRSVHREAQYYAIGPLLDSLEDTQPLTGEKVRQAFLDLLPYYKDNLERIVEIAKLRAMQRKARFAKLKICVYKEEMPITPYERPLFNSLRFERTESEAKLFEHHCEVDVSFGPWEAVADVYDLLHCIVSDLAERGITADQQCIGVCDKHLINHYYCKRPIYEFKITWW
;
A
#
# COMPACT_ATOMS: atom_id res chain seq x y z
N MET A 1 35.99 51.14 -22.39
CA MET A 1 36.05 52.57 -22.03
C MET A 1 34.61 53.05 -21.92
N GLN A 2 34.04 53.19 -20.72
CA GLN A 2 34.24 54.31 -19.77
C GLN A 2 33.50 55.58 -20.27
N HIS A 3 32.71 56.35 -19.53
CA HIS A 3 32.57 56.56 -18.07
C HIS A 3 31.24 57.34 -17.77
N TYR A 4 30.54 56.96 -16.67
CA TYR A 4 29.96 57.76 -15.54
C TYR A 4 28.94 58.90 -15.80
N GLY A 5 27.82 59.05 -15.06
CA GLY A 5 27.62 59.33 -13.61
C GLY A 5 27.31 60.84 -13.43
N SER A 6 26.41 61.40 -12.59
CA SER A 6 25.71 60.96 -11.37
C SER A 6 24.60 61.98 -10.96
N ASP A 7 23.60 61.50 -10.19
CA ASP A 7 22.89 62.04 -8.99
C ASP A 7 22.19 63.42 -8.91
N GLU A 8 20.90 63.45 -8.48
CA GLU A 8 20.49 63.81 -7.10
C GLU A 8 18.98 63.58 -6.82
N ALA A 9 18.64 63.43 -5.53
CA ALA A 9 17.42 62.83 -4.97
C ALA A 9 16.32 63.83 -4.54
N SER A 10 15.10 63.32 -4.32
CA SER A 10 14.06 64.00 -3.51
C SER A 10 13.03 63.01 -2.94
N ASN A 11 13.11 62.81 -1.62
CA ASN A 11 12.22 62.06 -0.74
C ASN A 11 10.82 62.70 -0.62
N GLY A 12 9.80 61.87 -0.37
CA GLY A 12 8.43 62.34 -0.07
C GLY A 12 7.57 61.27 0.61
N GLU A 13 7.82 61.07 1.91
CA GLU A 13 6.99 60.28 2.83
C GLU A 13 5.62 60.95 3.07
N ARG A 14 4.55 60.16 3.22
CA ARG A 14 3.22 60.60 3.71
C ARG A 14 2.83 59.87 5.00
N PRO A 15 2.11 60.54 5.93
CA PRO A 15 2.02 60.16 7.35
C PRO A 15 0.85 59.19 7.67
N PRO A 16 0.83 58.59 8.88
CA PRO A 16 -0.19 57.64 9.29
C PRO A 16 -1.40 58.33 9.96
N LEU A 17 -2.59 57.76 9.80
CA LEU A 17 -3.79 58.12 10.54
C LEU A 17 -4.12 57.04 11.57
N SER A 18 -4.23 57.49 12.81
CA SER A 18 -4.66 56.75 13.99
C SER A 18 -6.18 56.69 14.08
N PHE A 19 -6.73 55.55 14.49
CA PHE A 19 -8.01 55.48 15.19
C PHE A 19 -8.02 54.34 16.21
N ASN A 20 -8.29 54.72 17.46
CA ASN A 20 -8.44 53.84 18.61
C ASN A 20 -9.91 53.40 18.80
N ASN A 21 -10.04 52.28 19.51
CA ASN A 21 -11.16 51.79 20.33
C ASN A 21 -12.30 50.94 19.71
N SER A 22 -12.07 49.62 19.81
CA SER A 22 -12.79 48.67 20.70
C SER A 22 -14.33 48.71 20.82
N SER A 23 -14.94 47.61 20.36
CA SER A 23 -16.08 46.94 21.00
C SER A 23 -16.14 45.46 20.55
N PRO A 24 -16.53 44.50 21.44
CA PRO A 24 -16.32 43.07 21.21
C PRO A 24 -17.51 42.38 20.51
N LEU A 25 -17.22 41.39 19.65
CA LEU A 25 -18.22 40.52 19.01
C LEU A 25 -18.53 39.29 19.89
N PRO A 26 -19.77 38.74 19.83
CA PRO A 26 -20.24 37.69 20.72
C PRO A 26 -19.72 36.28 20.36
N VAL A 27 -19.39 35.51 21.40
CA VAL A 27 -18.96 34.11 21.32
C VAL A 27 -20.19 33.20 21.19
N ALA A 28 -20.25 32.41 20.12
CA ALA A 28 -21.23 31.33 19.97
C ALA A 28 -20.70 30.02 20.63
N PRO A 29 -21.55 29.24 21.33
CA PRO A 29 -21.10 28.02 22.01
C PRO A 29 -21.08 26.83 21.05
N SER A 30 -19.89 26.31 20.74
CA SER A 30 -19.74 25.02 20.06
C SER A 30 -19.82 23.88 21.10
N ARG A 31 -20.99 23.25 21.20
CA ARG A 31 -21.15 21.94 21.86
C ARG A 31 -20.45 20.88 21.03
N VAL A 32 -19.23 20.52 21.39
CA VAL A 32 -18.54 19.33 20.87
C VAL A 32 -19.10 18.10 21.59
N ARG A 33 -19.95 17.32 20.92
CA ARG A 33 -20.29 15.95 21.34
C ARG A 33 -19.07 15.07 21.09
N ARG A 34 -18.40 14.63 22.17
CA ARG A 34 -17.41 13.54 22.11
C ARG A 34 -18.15 12.24 21.75
N PHE A 35 -17.95 11.75 20.53
CA PHE A 35 -18.22 10.35 20.22
C PHE A 35 -17.02 9.53 20.69
N ALA A 36 -17.21 8.78 21.77
CA ALA A 36 -16.30 7.71 22.16
C ALA A 36 -16.49 6.56 21.15
N GLN A 37 -15.49 6.30 20.33
CA GLN A 37 -15.47 5.13 19.46
C GLN A 37 -14.71 4.02 20.19
N GLU A 38 -15.46 3.09 20.80
CA GLU A 38 -14.92 1.82 21.29
C GLU A 38 -14.26 1.06 20.13
N ARG A 39 -12.95 0.83 20.24
CA ARG A 39 -12.21 -0.05 19.33
C ARG A 39 -12.62 -1.50 19.62
N ARG A 40 -13.56 -2.03 18.83
CA ARG A 40 -13.72 -3.49 18.70
C ARG A 40 -12.55 -4.03 17.89
N ALA A 41 -11.67 -4.78 18.54
CA ALA A 41 -10.62 -5.55 17.90
C ALA A 41 -11.26 -6.67 17.03
N LEU A 42 -11.04 -6.62 15.72
CA LEU A 42 -11.34 -7.71 14.81
C LEU A 42 -10.22 -8.76 14.90
N PRO A 43 -10.54 -10.07 14.99
CA PRO A 43 -9.52 -11.11 15.05
C PRO A 43 -8.81 -11.24 13.70
N GLN A 44 -7.47 -11.23 13.72
CA GLN A 44 -6.65 -11.42 12.52
C GLN A 44 -6.72 -12.87 12.01
N PRO A 45 -6.67 -13.10 10.69
CA PRO A 45 -6.73 -14.42 10.10
C PRO A 45 -5.46 -15.23 10.38
N ARG A 46 -5.64 -16.46 10.88
CA ARG A 46 -4.56 -17.43 11.07
C ARG A 46 -4.11 -17.98 9.72
N VAL A 47 -2.87 -17.69 9.32
CA VAL A 47 -2.24 -18.32 8.16
C VAL A 47 -1.80 -19.73 8.57
N MET A 48 -2.45 -20.76 8.01
CA MET A 48 -1.96 -22.14 8.08
C MET A 48 -0.89 -22.34 7.00
N VAL A 49 0.31 -22.72 7.42
CA VAL A 49 1.35 -23.21 6.52
C VAL A 49 1.24 -24.73 6.46
N VAL A 50 0.79 -25.26 5.33
CA VAL A 50 0.75 -26.71 5.05
C VAL A 50 2.10 -27.10 4.45
N PHE A 51 2.81 -28.04 5.09
CA PHE A 51 4.00 -28.65 4.54
C PHE A 51 3.63 -29.94 3.81
N SER A 52 3.92 -30.01 2.52
CA SER A 52 3.81 -31.23 1.73
C SER A 52 4.91 -32.21 2.12
N ALA A 53 4.52 -33.43 2.52
CA ALA A 53 5.45 -34.53 2.74
C ALA A 53 6.03 -35.00 1.40
N ALA A 54 7.35 -35.18 1.36
CA ALA A 54 8.05 -35.74 0.21
C ALA A 54 7.77 -37.25 0.11
N ASN A 55 7.23 -37.67 -1.03
CA ASN A 55 7.25 -39.07 -1.48
C ASN A 55 8.69 -39.44 -1.86
N GLU A 56 9.23 -40.51 -1.26
CA GLU A 56 10.42 -41.18 -1.77
C GLU A 56 10.08 -41.90 -3.08
N ILE A 57 10.93 -41.69 -4.09
CA ILE A 57 10.84 -42.31 -5.41
C ILE A 57 11.82 -43.47 -5.46
N ASP A 58 11.26 -44.68 -5.63
CA ASP A 58 11.97 -45.90 -5.98
C ASP A 58 12.73 -45.77 -7.31
N LYS A 59 13.87 -46.48 -7.40
CA LYS A 59 14.54 -46.81 -8.67
C LYS A 59 15.12 -48.22 -8.63
N PRO A 60 15.34 -48.85 -9.79
CA PRO A 60 14.75 -50.15 -10.11
C PRO A 60 15.75 -51.30 -10.08
N GLY A 61 15.19 -52.51 -10.11
CA GLY A 61 15.90 -53.76 -9.89
C GLY A 61 16.74 -54.27 -11.05
N ASP A 62 17.58 -55.23 -10.68
CA ASP A 62 18.20 -56.21 -11.56
C ASP A 62 18.04 -57.60 -10.92
N ALA A 63 17.80 -58.58 -11.78
CA ALA A 63 17.40 -59.93 -11.48
C ALA A 63 18.56 -60.88 -11.17
N MET A 64 18.26 -61.93 -10.38
CA MET A 64 18.54 -63.36 -10.60
C MET A 64 19.10 -64.11 -9.37
N SER A 65 18.33 -65.15 -8.97
CA SER A 65 18.70 -66.56 -8.71
C SER A 65 20.06 -66.85 -8.07
N SER A 66 20.26 -67.71 -7.06
CA SER A 66 19.53 -68.86 -6.49
C SER A 66 20.33 -69.30 -5.24
N SER A 67 19.72 -70.00 -4.29
CA SER A 67 20.25 -71.21 -3.59
C SER A 67 19.49 -71.52 -2.28
N ASP A 68 18.71 -72.58 -2.36
CA ASP A 68 18.38 -73.64 -1.40
C ASP A 68 18.47 -73.48 0.14
N SER A 69 17.33 -73.80 0.79
CA SER A 69 17.08 -74.90 1.75
C SER A 69 17.96 -75.04 3.02
N ALA A 70 17.46 -75.35 4.23
CA ALA A 70 16.15 -75.74 4.76
C ALA A 70 16.22 -75.81 6.31
N GLU A 71 15.07 -76.11 6.92
CA GLU A 71 14.87 -76.70 8.28
C GLU A 71 15.06 -75.78 9.50
N ASP A 72 14.36 -75.92 10.62
CA ASP A 72 13.06 -76.49 11.00
C ASP A 72 12.84 -76.03 12.46
N ASP A 73 11.59 -76.13 12.88
CA ASP A 73 11.19 -76.51 14.23
C ASP A 73 10.88 -75.49 15.34
N PHE A 74 9.97 -75.97 16.17
CA PHE A 74 8.86 -75.33 16.85
C PHE A 74 9.08 -75.45 18.38
N ARG A 75 8.63 -74.45 19.17
CA ARG A 75 7.88 -74.59 20.47
C ARG A 75 8.20 -73.51 21.54
N LYS A 76 7.10 -72.95 22.07
CA LYS A 76 6.88 -72.14 23.31
C LYS A 76 7.06 -73.01 24.60
N PRO A 77 6.75 -72.61 25.88
CA PRO A 77 6.24 -71.34 26.46
C PRO A 77 6.85 -70.90 27.86
N ALA A 78 6.31 -69.78 28.37
CA ALA A 78 6.25 -69.14 29.72
C ALA A 78 6.52 -70.00 31.00
N THR A 79 6.87 -69.50 32.20
CA THR A 79 6.26 -68.47 33.12
C THR A 79 7.16 -68.34 34.43
N PRO A 80 6.77 -67.79 35.62
CA PRO A 80 7.03 -66.43 36.15
C PRO A 80 7.74 -66.28 37.55
N ALA A 81 7.95 -65.00 37.94
CA ALA A 81 7.95 -64.41 39.31
C ALA A 81 9.19 -64.60 40.24
N PRO A 82 9.25 -63.91 41.40
CA PRO A 82 9.26 -62.45 41.60
C PRO A 82 10.47 -62.03 42.50
N ASN A 83 10.81 -60.74 42.59
CA ASN A 83 11.37 -60.21 43.84
C ASN A 83 11.13 -58.71 43.98
N LEU A 84 10.40 -58.40 45.06
CA LEU A 84 10.22 -57.08 45.63
C LEU A 84 11.56 -56.56 46.14
N ASN A 85 11.90 -55.32 45.82
CA ASN A 85 12.63 -54.48 46.77
C ASN A 85 12.20 -53.01 46.65
N LEU A 86 11.69 -52.54 47.77
CA LEU A 86 11.20 -51.22 48.09
C LEU A 86 12.37 -50.29 48.42
N GLY A 87 12.35 -49.09 47.84
CA GLY A 87 12.96 -47.92 48.46
C GLY A 87 14.21 -47.36 47.77
N LYS A 88 14.01 -46.40 46.86
CA LYS A 88 14.67 -45.08 46.91
C LYS A 88 14.01 -44.16 45.88
N SER A 89 13.39 -43.10 46.40
CA SER A 89 12.87 -41.97 45.64
C SER A 89 14.01 -41.32 44.85
N LEU A 90 14.12 -41.66 43.56
CA LEU A 90 14.92 -40.92 42.60
C LEU A 90 13.95 -40.03 41.81
N ARG A 91 14.17 -38.73 41.97
CA ARG A 91 13.48 -37.68 41.23
C ARG A 91 13.52 -38.00 39.74
N THR A 92 12.34 -38.03 39.14
CA THR A 92 12.11 -37.95 37.71
C THR A 92 12.85 -36.74 37.16
N THR A 93 14.05 -36.98 36.61
CA THR A 93 14.61 -36.08 35.59
C THR A 93 13.70 -36.23 34.39
N PHE A 94 12.80 -35.25 34.20
CA PHE A 94 12.20 -35.03 32.91
C PHE A 94 13.36 -34.87 31.92
N ASN A 95 13.41 -35.81 30.99
CA ASN A 95 14.36 -35.81 29.89
C ASN A 95 13.96 -34.64 28.98
N GLU A 96 14.48 -33.44 29.25
CA GLU A 96 14.48 -32.35 28.26
C GLU A 96 15.27 -32.88 27.07
N SER A 97 14.55 -33.23 26.01
CA SER A 97 15.14 -33.30 24.67
C SER A 97 15.95 -32.02 24.45
N PRO A 98 17.23 -32.09 24.04
CA PRO A 98 18.01 -30.89 23.81
C PRO A 98 17.27 -30.07 22.76
N SER A 99 16.66 -28.95 23.18
CA SER A 99 16.25 -27.93 22.24
C SER A 99 17.49 -27.58 21.42
N PRO A 100 17.42 -27.51 20.08
CA PRO A 100 18.59 -27.17 19.28
C PRO A 100 19.12 -25.82 19.77
N GLU A 101 20.25 -25.85 20.46
CA GLU A 101 20.84 -24.68 21.06
C GLU A 101 21.50 -23.89 19.93
N PHE A 102 20.89 -22.75 19.59
CA PHE A 102 21.43 -21.88 18.55
C PHE A 102 22.71 -21.22 19.06
N PRO A 103 23.75 -21.11 18.21
CA PRO A 103 24.95 -20.36 18.58
C PRO A 103 24.61 -18.88 18.78
N GLU A 104 25.41 -18.18 19.58
CA GLU A 104 25.23 -16.73 19.81
C GLU A 104 25.29 -15.93 18.51
N VAL A 105 26.22 -16.32 17.62
CA VAL A 105 26.41 -15.73 16.30
C VAL A 105 25.78 -16.63 15.24
N ILE A 106 24.88 -16.06 14.45
CA ILE A 106 24.08 -16.73 13.42
C ILE A 106 24.54 -16.25 12.05
N SER A 107 24.88 -17.20 11.18
CA SER A 107 25.13 -16.96 9.76
C SER A 107 23.88 -17.30 8.93
N LEU A 108 23.45 -16.36 8.12
CA LEU A 108 22.23 -16.42 7.31
C LEU A 108 22.58 -16.35 5.82
N ASN A 109 21.84 -17.08 5.01
CA ASN A 109 21.78 -16.97 3.56
C ASN A 109 20.35 -16.60 3.17
N VAL A 110 20.13 -15.35 2.75
CA VAL A 110 18.82 -14.81 2.38
C VAL A 110 18.80 -14.61 0.87
N GLY A 111 18.22 -15.58 0.16
CA GLY A 111 18.13 -15.57 -1.32
C GLY A 111 19.49 -15.43 -2.02
N GLY A 112 20.58 -15.94 -1.42
CA GLY A 112 21.94 -15.82 -1.93
C GLY A 112 22.76 -14.67 -1.34
N THR A 113 22.15 -13.78 -0.53
CA THR A 113 22.87 -12.73 0.19
C THR A 113 23.22 -13.19 1.60
N TYR A 114 24.48 -13.03 1.99
CA TYR A 114 24.98 -13.55 3.26
C TYR A 114 24.98 -12.48 4.35
N PHE A 115 24.46 -12.85 5.51
CA PHE A 115 24.45 -11.98 6.70
C PHE A 115 25.01 -12.72 7.90
N THR A 116 25.59 -11.95 8.82
CA THR A 116 25.98 -12.44 10.14
C THR A 116 25.36 -11.52 11.18
N THR A 117 24.71 -12.11 12.18
CA THR A 117 24.03 -11.37 13.24
C THR A 117 24.02 -12.16 14.55
N ARG A 118 23.56 -11.54 15.64
CA ARG A 118 23.39 -12.22 16.93
C ARG A 118 22.02 -12.86 17.03
N LEU A 119 21.92 -13.98 17.74
CA LEU A 119 20.64 -14.61 18.08
C LEU A 119 19.69 -13.64 18.79
N SER A 120 20.24 -12.80 19.69
CA SER A 120 19.49 -11.77 20.42
C SER A 120 18.85 -10.74 19.49
N THR A 121 19.46 -10.44 18.34
CA THR A 121 18.91 -9.50 17.35
C THR A 121 17.70 -10.09 16.64
N LEU A 122 17.80 -11.36 16.20
CA LEU A 122 16.69 -12.06 15.52
C LEU A 122 15.51 -12.31 16.47
N ARG A 123 15.77 -12.39 17.78
CA ARG A 123 14.78 -12.60 18.84
C ARG A 123 14.40 -11.33 19.59
N ARG A 124 14.80 -10.14 19.12
CA ARG A 124 14.53 -8.87 19.81
C ARG A 124 13.03 -8.65 20.07
N TYR A 125 12.21 -9.02 19.09
CA TYR A 125 10.75 -8.94 19.19
C TYR A 125 10.18 -10.36 19.12
N GLU A 126 9.56 -10.82 20.21
CA GLU A 126 9.12 -12.21 20.40
C GLU A 126 7.99 -12.63 19.43
N ASP A 127 7.17 -11.67 19.01
CA ASP A 127 6.02 -11.88 18.11
C ASP A 127 6.37 -11.79 16.62
N THR A 128 7.63 -12.06 16.26
CA THR A 128 8.08 -12.01 14.85
C THR A 128 8.33 -13.41 14.29
N MET A 129 8.24 -13.54 12.96
CA MET A 129 8.57 -14.78 12.28
C MET A 129 10.03 -15.18 12.54
N LEU A 130 10.95 -14.21 12.55
CA LEU A 130 12.37 -14.45 12.84
C LEU A 130 12.55 -15.00 14.26
N ALA A 131 11.89 -14.43 15.27
CA ALA A 131 11.94 -14.97 16.62
C ALA A 131 11.36 -16.40 16.71
N ALA A 132 10.29 -16.68 15.98
CA ALA A 132 9.71 -18.01 15.90
C ALA A 132 10.67 -19.02 15.23
N MET A 133 11.23 -18.69 14.07
CA MET A 133 12.21 -19.51 13.36
C MET A 133 13.38 -19.90 14.29
N PHE A 134 13.94 -18.92 14.99
CA PHE A 134 15.08 -19.10 15.89
C PHE A 134 14.68 -19.40 17.35
N SER A 135 13.46 -19.92 17.59
CA SER A 135 12.99 -20.32 18.92
C SER A 135 13.39 -21.74 19.34
N GLY A 136 13.83 -22.55 18.39
CA GLY A 136 14.26 -23.95 18.59
C GLY A 136 13.13 -24.94 18.33
N ARG A 137 11.92 -24.43 18.09
CA ARG A 137 10.71 -25.21 17.81
C ARG A 137 10.52 -25.53 16.33
N HIS A 138 11.29 -24.89 15.45
CA HIS A 138 11.16 -25.00 14.01
C HIS A 138 12.48 -25.45 13.39
N HIS A 139 12.39 -26.37 12.43
CA HIS A 139 13.53 -26.71 11.57
C HIS A 139 13.72 -25.60 10.53
N ILE A 140 14.93 -25.05 10.46
CA ILE A 140 15.32 -24.08 9.43
C ILE A 140 16.33 -24.77 8.49
N PRO A 141 16.09 -24.79 7.17
CA PRO A 141 17.05 -25.32 6.21
C PRO A 141 18.42 -24.65 6.31
N ARG A 142 19.47 -25.37 5.91
CA ARG A 142 20.82 -24.83 5.80
C ARG A 142 21.36 -25.01 4.38
N ASP A 143 22.19 -24.08 3.95
CA ASP A 143 22.93 -24.22 2.69
C ASP A 143 24.13 -25.18 2.81
N ALA A 144 24.86 -25.37 1.72
CA ALA A 144 26.00 -26.29 1.66
C ALA A 144 27.12 -25.91 2.65
N GLU A 145 27.23 -24.63 3.01
CA GLU A 145 28.19 -24.09 3.97
C GLU A 145 27.64 -24.08 5.41
N GLY A 146 26.44 -24.60 5.65
CA GLY A 146 25.82 -24.72 6.97
C GLY A 146 25.18 -23.42 7.49
N ARG A 147 25.00 -22.40 6.66
CA ARG A 147 24.30 -21.15 7.02
C ARG A 147 22.80 -21.37 6.95
N PHE A 148 22.05 -20.74 7.85
CA PHE A 148 20.59 -20.84 7.85
C PHE A 148 20.02 -20.15 6.61
N PHE A 149 19.21 -20.88 5.85
CA PHE A 149 18.69 -20.42 4.57
C PHE A 149 17.28 -19.86 4.72
N ILE A 150 17.05 -18.70 4.09
CA ILE A 150 15.75 -18.03 3.99
C ILE A 150 15.53 -17.70 2.51
N ASP A 151 14.45 -18.22 1.95
CA ASP A 151 14.07 -18.00 0.55
C ASP A 151 13.36 -16.65 0.36
N ARG A 152 14.10 -15.56 0.56
CA ARG A 152 13.63 -14.16 0.46
C ARG A 152 14.67 -13.28 -0.19
N ASP A 153 14.26 -12.07 -0.59
CA ASP A 153 15.16 -11.11 -1.21
C ASP A 153 16.14 -10.53 -0.18
N GLY A 154 17.42 -10.88 -0.32
CA GLY A 154 18.49 -10.41 0.53
C GLY A 154 18.79 -8.91 0.38
N ALA A 155 18.40 -8.25 -0.71
CA ALA A 155 18.72 -6.85 -0.96
C ALA A 155 18.18 -5.89 0.12
N TYR A 156 17.02 -6.22 0.70
CA TYR A 156 16.32 -5.40 1.70
C TYR A 156 16.46 -5.95 3.12
N PHE A 157 17.01 -7.15 3.27
CA PHE A 157 17.18 -7.79 4.59
C PHE A 157 18.18 -7.03 5.48
N GLY A 158 19.11 -6.29 4.89
CA GLY A 158 20.01 -5.40 5.64
C GLY A 158 19.24 -4.33 6.42
N ASP A 159 18.24 -3.70 5.81
CA ASP A 159 17.38 -2.70 6.46
C ASP A 159 16.55 -3.33 7.59
N ILE A 160 16.07 -4.57 7.40
CA ILE A 160 15.40 -5.36 8.44
C ILE A 160 16.33 -5.57 9.65
N LEU A 161 17.58 -5.98 9.41
CA LEU A 161 18.55 -6.17 10.49
C LEU A 161 18.92 -4.87 11.19
N ASN A 162 19.07 -3.76 10.47
CA ASN A 162 19.38 -2.46 11.08
C ASN A 162 18.25 -1.99 11.99
N PHE A 163 17.00 -2.18 11.57
CA PHE A 163 15.85 -1.95 12.45
C PHE A 163 15.90 -2.84 13.70
N LEU A 164 16.18 -4.14 13.55
CA LEU A 164 16.29 -5.05 14.70
C LEU A 164 17.50 -4.74 15.61
N ARG A 165 18.54 -4.08 15.12
CA ARG A 165 19.73 -3.71 15.92
C ARG A 165 19.51 -2.40 16.66
N GLU A 166 19.09 -1.36 15.95
CA GLU A 166 19.13 0.02 16.43
C GLU A 166 17.79 0.75 16.29
N GLY A 167 16.82 0.17 15.58
CA GLY A 167 15.55 0.81 15.27
C GLY A 167 15.62 1.76 14.08
N GLU A 168 16.68 1.67 13.27
CA GLU A 168 16.86 2.50 12.08
C GLU A 168 15.83 2.17 11.00
N LEU A 169 15.27 3.21 10.37
CA LEU A 169 14.35 3.09 9.25
C LEU A 169 15.09 3.14 7.92
N PRO A 170 14.58 2.47 6.88
CA PRO A 170 15.21 2.45 5.56
C PRO A 170 15.16 3.82 4.89
N GLN A 171 16.01 3.99 3.88
CA GLN A 171 15.94 5.15 2.98
C GLN A 171 14.62 5.17 2.21
N ARG A 172 14.17 6.38 1.84
CA ARG A 172 12.85 6.66 1.25
C ARG A 172 12.54 5.84 -0.01
N ASP A 173 13.54 5.59 -0.84
CA ASP A 173 13.45 4.79 -2.06
C ASP A 173 13.21 3.29 -1.79
N ARG A 174 13.63 2.80 -0.60
CA ARG A 174 13.51 1.40 -0.19
C ARG A 174 12.29 1.10 0.67
N VAL A 175 11.62 2.12 1.21
CA VAL A 175 10.48 1.99 2.13
C VAL A 175 9.44 0.98 1.63
N ARG A 176 9.05 1.03 0.34
CA ARG A 176 8.04 0.11 -0.21
C ARG A 176 8.50 -1.36 -0.19
N SER A 177 9.74 -1.61 -0.58
CA SER A 177 10.30 -2.96 -0.63
C SER A 177 10.52 -3.51 0.78
N VAL A 178 11.06 -2.68 1.68
CA VAL A 178 11.27 -3.06 3.08
C VAL A 178 9.94 -3.29 3.80
N HIS A 179 8.90 -2.53 3.48
CA HIS A 179 7.56 -2.78 4.01
C HIS A 179 7.03 -4.17 3.63
N ARG A 180 7.25 -4.63 2.38
CA ARG A 180 6.87 -5.99 1.96
C ARG A 180 7.64 -7.07 2.73
N GLU A 181 8.93 -6.87 2.97
CA GLU A 181 9.73 -7.79 3.79
C GLU A 181 9.30 -7.76 5.27
N ALA A 182 9.03 -6.58 5.82
CA ALA A 182 8.54 -6.42 7.19
C ALA A 182 7.19 -7.13 7.40
N GLN A 183 6.32 -7.13 6.37
CA GLN A 183 5.07 -7.90 6.36
C GLN A 183 5.35 -9.40 6.38
N TYR A 184 6.28 -9.88 5.57
CA TYR A 184 6.66 -11.29 5.53
C TYR A 184 7.22 -11.76 6.88
N TYR A 185 8.17 -11.03 7.46
CA TYR A 185 8.77 -11.37 8.75
C TYR A 185 7.87 -11.04 9.96
N ALA A 186 6.70 -10.47 9.72
CA ALA A 186 5.72 -10.04 10.73
C ALA A 186 6.33 -9.11 11.80
N ILE A 187 7.10 -8.10 11.38
CA ILE A 187 7.75 -7.14 12.29
C ILE A 187 6.82 -5.96 12.55
N GLY A 188 5.87 -6.13 13.48
CA GLY A 188 4.85 -5.13 13.83
C GLY A 188 5.41 -3.71 14.05
N PRO A 189 6.39 -3.50 14.96
CA PRO A 189 6.93 -2.17 15.23
C PRO A 189 7.54 -1.48 14.00
N LEU A 190 8.11 -2.26 13.07
CA LEU A 190 8.65 -1.72 11.81
C LEU A 190 7.51 -1.33 10.87
N LEU A 191 6.48 -2.16 10.76
CA LEU A 191 5.31 -1.85 9.93
C LEU A 191 4.65 -0.54 10.38
N ASP A 192 4.40 -0.38 11.68
CA ASP A 192 3.82 0.84 12.24
C ASP A 192 4.68 2.07 11.88
N SER A 193 6.01 1.95 12.01
CA SER A 193 6.93 3.05 11.70
C SER A 193 6.98 3.39 10.20
N LEU A 194 6.92 2.37 9.33
CA LEU A 194 6.94 2.55 7.87
C LEU A 194 5.63 3.14 7.34
N GLU A 195 4.51 2.79 7.96
CA GLU A 195 3.19 3.30 7.60
C GLU A 195 3.06 4.83 7.77
N ASP A 196 3.83 5.40 8.70
CA ASP A 196 3.96 6.84 8.95
C ASP A 196 5.12 7.49 8.16
N THR A 197 5.77 6.72 7.28
CA THR A 197 6.90 7.18 6.46
C THR A 197 6.49 7.35 4.99
N GLN A 198 7.01 8.39 4.34
CA GLN A 198 6.84 8.58 2.88
C GLN A 198 7.58 7.47 2.11
N PRO A 199 7.01 6.90 1.04
CA PRO A 199 5.79 7.33 0.33
C PRO A 199 4.48 6.72 0.84
N LEU A 200 4.50 5.79 1.80
CA LEU A 200 3.32 5.02 2.21
C LEU A 200 2.22 5.90 2.82
N THR A 201 2.59 6.87 3.65
CA THR A 201 1.61 7.83 4.20
C THR A 201 0.92 8.64 3.10
N GLY A 202 1.67 9.07 2.08
CA GLY A 202 1.12 9.78 0.92
C GLY A 202 0.16 8.90 0.12
N GLU A 203 0.46 7.60 -0.03
CA GLU A 203 -0.42 6.63 -0.68
C GLU A 203 -1.73 6.42 0.10
N LYS A 204 -1.69 6.38 1.44
CA LYS A 204 -2.90 6.31 2.27
C LYS A 204 -3.80 7.53 2.06
N VAL A 205 -3.22 8.72 2.06
CA VAL A 205 -3.96 9.97 1.81
C VAL A 205 -4.55 9.97 0.41
N ARG A 206 -3.78 9.55 -0.60
CA ARG A 206 -4.24 9.39 -1.98
C ARG A 206 -5.40 8.40 -2.07
N GLN A 207 -5.28 7.24 -1.42
CA GLN A 207 -6.32 6.22 -1.45
C GLN A 207 -7.61 6.72 -0.79
N ALA A 208 -7.52 7.39 0.36
CA ALA A 208 -8.67 7.99 1.02
C ALA A 208 -9.36 9.05 0.13
N PHE A 209 -8.61 9.79 -0.67
CA PHE A 209 -9.19 10.68 -1.69
C PHE A 209 -9.89 9.88 -2.80
N LEU A 210 -9.24 8.87 -3.37
CA LEU A 210 -9.80 8.07 -4.45
C LEU A 210 -11.08 7.32 -4.04
N ASP A 211 -11.19 6.91 -2.78
CA ASP A 211 -12.38 6.24 -2.25
C ASP A 211 -13.61 7.17 -2.19
N LEU A 212 -13.41 8.49 -2.24
CA LEU A 212 -14.48 9.49 -2.32
C LEU A 212 -14.89 9.83 -3.76
N LEU A 213 -14.19 9.30 -4.77
CA LEU A 213 -14.49 9.55 -6.18
C LEU A 213 -15.43 8.48 -6.76
N PRO A 214 -16.63 8.88 -7.24
CA PRO A 214 -17.53 7.96 -7.91
C PRO A 214 -16.89 7.38 -9.18
N TYR A 215 -17.03 6.07 -9.36
CA TYR A 215 -16.63 5.34 -10.57
C TYR A 215 -15.17 5.52 -10.99
N TYR A 216 -14.26 5.89 -10.09
CA TYR A 216 -12.86 6.16 -10.45
C TYR A 216 -12.19 4.98 -11.17
N LYS A 217 -12.32 3.77 -10.62
CA LYS A 217 -11.74 2.54 -11.20
C LYS A 217 -12.34 2.22 -12.57
N ASP A 218 -13.67 2.25 -12.68
CA ASP A 218 -14.39 1.96 -13.92
C ASP A 218 -14.02 2.98 -15.02
N ASN A 219 -13.93 4.27 -14.66
CA ASN A 219 -13.51 5.32 -15.57
C ASN A 219 -12.07 5.13 -16.03
N LEU A 220 -11.16 4.74 -15.13
CA LEU A 220 -9.77 4.45 -15.47
C LEU A 220 -9.65 3.25 -16.41
N GLU A 221 -10.43 2.19 -16.21
CA GLU A 221 -10.51 1.06 -17.13
C GLU A 221 -11.05 1.47 -18.50
N ARG A 222 -12.12 2.28 -18.52
CA ARG A 222 -12.70 2.82 -19.75
C ARG A 222 -11.72 3.68 -20.55
N ILE A 223 -10.88 4.48 -19.88
CA ILE A 223 -9.78 5.22 -20.53
C ILE A 223 -8.86 4.24 -21.27
N VAL A 224 -8.42 3.18 -20.59
CA VAL A 224 -7.51 2.17 -21.15
C VAL A 224 -8.14 1.46 -22.35
N GLU A 225 -9.41 1.06 -22.25
CA GLU A 225 -10.14 0.39 -23.32
C GLU A 225 -10.28 1.26 -24.57
N ILE A 226 -10.76 2.51 -24.41
CA ILE A 226 -10.93 3.45 -25.52
C ILE A 226 -9.56 3.74 -26.16
N ALA A 227 -8.51 3.89 -25.35
CA ALA A 227 -7.15 4.12 -25.84
C ALA A 227 -6.65 2.95 -26.68
N LYS A 228 -6.77 1.71 -26.19
CA LYS A 228 -6.39 0.49 -26.93
C LYS A 228 -7.13 0.41 -28.26
N LEU A 229 -8.45 0.55 -28.22
CA LEU A 229 -9.32 0.44 -29.39
C LEU A 229 -8.95 1.48 -30.46
N ARG A 230 -8.73 2.75 -30.07
CA ARG A 230 -8.32 3.82 -31.00
C ARG A 230 -6.92 3.62 -31.57
N ALA A 231 -5.97 3.18 -30.74
CA ALA A 231 -4.62 2.90 -31.18
C ALA A 231 -4.60 1.77 -32.22
N MET A 232 -5.33 0.68 -31.97
CA MET A 232 -5.46 -0.45 -32.91
C MET A 232 -6.14 -0.05 -34.22
N GLN A 233 -7.27 0.66 -34.15
CA GLN A 233 -8.01 1.09 -35.35
C GLN A 233 -7.19 2.01 -36.25
N ARG A 234 -6.44 2.95 -35.67
CA ARG A 234 -5.62 3.90 -36.42
C ARG A 234 -4.24 3.36 -36.77
N LYS A 235 -3.90 2.13 -36.34
CA LYS A 235 -2.54 1.58 -36.38
C LYS A 235 -1.52 2.56 -35.80
N ALA A 236 -1.95 3.27 -34.76
CA ALA A 236 -1.24 4.38 -34.17
C ALA A 236 -0.55 3.97 -32.88
N ARG A 237 0.51 4.70 -32.63
CA ARG A 237 1.43 4.56 -31.51
C ARG A 237 0.89 5.17 -30.21
N PHE A 238 -0.18 5.94 -30.36
CA PHE A 238 -0.81 6.71 -29.32
C PHE A 238 -2.32 6.80 -29.60
N ALA A 239 -3.08 7.10 -28.57
CA ALA A 239 -4.48 7.49 -28.68
C ALA A 239 -4.71 8.80 -27.95
N LYS A 240 -5.60 9.64 -28.52
CA LYS A 240 -6.06 10.87 -27.89
C LYS A 240 -7.47 10.66 -27.34
N LEU A 241 -7.70 11.07 -26.11
CA LEU A 241 -9.00 11.02 -25.44
C LEU A 241 -9.36 12.39 -24.89
N LYS A 242 -10.63 12.76 -24.96
CA LYS A 242 -11.17 13.92 -24.27
C LYS A 242 -11.75 13.47 -22.93
N ILE A 243 -11.29 14.05 -21.83
CA ILE A 243 -11.73 13.72 -20.48
C ILE A 243 -12.26 14.99 -19.83
N CYS A 244 -13.50 14.95 -19.34
CA CYS A 244 -14.07 16.04 -18.55
C CYS A 244 -13.72 15.81 -17.08
N VAL A 245 -13.15 16.81 -16.42
CA VAL A 245 -12.84 16.71 -14.98
C VAL A 245 -13.41 17.93 -14.28
N TYR A 246 -14.29 17.70 -13.30
CA TYR A 246 -15.00 18.78 -12.62
C TYR A 246 -15.27 18.43 -11.15
N LYS A 247 -14.95 19.35 -10.25
CA LYS A 247 -15.14 19.15 -8.81
C LYS A 247 -16.59 19.35 -8.40
N GLU A 248 -17.20 20.43 -8.84
CA GLU A 248 -18.55 20.83 -8.48
C GLU A 248 -19.55 20.46 -9.57
N GLU A 249 -20.73 19.98 -9.18
CA GLU A 249 -21.81 19.58 -10.10
C GLU A 249 -22.23 20.72 -11.04
N MET A 250 -22.13 21.98 -10.56
CA MET A 250 -22.55 23.20 -11.25
C MET A 250 -21.44 24.27 -11.34
N PRO A 251 -20.68 24.37 -12.44
CA PRO A 251 -20.06 25.62 -12.83
C PRO A 251 -21.03 26.40 -13.74
N ILE A 252 -22.24 26.70 -13.24
CA ILE A 252 -23.22 27.47 -14.02
C ILE A 252 -22.92 28.95 -13.81
N THR A 253 -22.13 29.55 -14.71
CA THR A 253 -21.97 31.00 -14.73
C THR A 253 -23.10 31.61 -15.57
N PRO A 254 -24.00 32.44 -14.99
CA PRO A 254 -24.82 33.33 -15.81
C PRO A 254 -23.86 34.34 -16.45
N TYR A 255 -23.66 34.24 -17.76
CA TYR A 255 -23.02 35.34 -18.47
C TYR A 255 -24.06 36.45 -18.61
N GLU A 256 -23.71 37.61 -18.04
CA GLU A 256 -24.49 38.85 -17.96
C GLU A 256 -25.57 38.85 -16.87
N ARG A 257 -25.40 39.77 -15.90
CA ARG A 257 -26.27 40.08 -14.75
C ARG A 257 -27.70 39.54 -14.88
N PRO A 258 -28.09 38.47 -14.14
CA PRO A 258 -29.50 38.29 -13.87
C PRO A 258 -29.90 39.48 -13.00
N LEU A 259 -30.93 40.23 -13.41
CA LEU A 259 -31.52 41.26 -12.58
C LEU A 259 -31.88 40.60 -11.24
N PHE A 260 -31.12 40.95 -10.20
CA PHE A 260 -31.30 40.49 -8.83
C PHE A 260 -32.75 40.78 -8.44
N ASN A 261 -33.55 39.72 -8.28
CA ASN A 261 -34.68 39.58 -7.34
C ASN A 261 -35.81 38.63 -7.79
N SER A 262 -35.75 37.96 -8.96
CA SER A 262 -36.91 37.16 -9.42
C SER A 262 -36.72 35.64 -9.54
N LEU A 263 -35.57 35.09 -9.16
CA LEU A 263 -35.38 33.63 -9.17
C LEU A 263 -35.33 33.10 -7.74
N ARG A 264 -36.52 32.92 -7.15
CA ARG A 264 -36.67 31.95 -6.06
C ARG A 264 -36.36 30.57 -6.65
N PHE A 265 -35.25 30.00 -6.23
CA PHE A 265 -34.82 28.65 -6.60
C PHE A 265 -35.65 27.63 -5.79
N GLU A 266 -36.95 27.54 -6.06
CA GLU A 266 -37.79 26.44 -5.56
C GLU A 266 -37.57 25.23 -6.47
N ARG A 267 -36.67 24.34 -6.07
CA ARG A 267 -36.40 23.07 -6.75
C ARG A 267 -37.63 22.16 -6.65
N THR A 268 -38.46 22.13 -7.67
CA THR A 268 -39.38 20.99 -7.90
C THR A 268 -38.61 19.83 -8.53
N GLU A 269 -38.80 18.61 -8.02
CA GLU A 269 -38.14 17.37 -8.49
C GLU A 269 -38.29 17.11 -10.00
N SER A 270 -39.29 17.72 -10.64
CA SER A 270 -39.56 17.67 -12.07
C SER A 270 -38.54 18.43 -12.95
N GLU A 271 -37.84 19.44 -12.42
CA GLU A 271 -36.86 20.25 -13.18
C GLU A 271 -35.42 19.74 -13.11
N ALA A 272 -35.10 18.83 -12.17
CA ALA A 272 -33.77 18.21 -12.11
C ALA A 272 -33.43 17.42 -13.40
N LYS A 273 -34.45 16.90 -14.10
CA LYS A 273 -34.32 16.21 -15.39
C LYS A 273 -34.00 17.14 -16.56
N LEU A 274 -34.15 18.46 -16.42
CA LEU A 274 -33.88 19.44 -17.47
C LEU A 274 -32.39 19.85 -17.57
N PHE A 275 -31.57 19.48 -16.57
CA PHE A 275 -30.15 19.84 -16.49
C PHE A 275 -29.20 18.65 -16.68
N GLU A 276 -29.72 17.50 -17.13
CA GLU A 276 -28.90 16.32 -17.41
C GLU A 276 -28.07 16.51 -18.69
N HIS A 277 -26.94 17.20 -18.53
CA HIS A 277 -25.99 17.44 -19.60
C HIS A 277 -24.72 16.61 -19.43
N HIS A 278 -24.47 15.79 -20.45
CA HIS A 278 -23.23 15.06 -20.65
C HIS A 278 -22.37 15.83 -21.66
N CYS A 279 -21.16 16.20 -21.26
CA CYS A 279 -20.18 16.81 -22.16
C CYS A 279 -19.84 15.83 -23.29
N GLU A 280 -19.51 16.34 -24.48
CA GLU A 280 -19.04 15.51 -25.60
C GLU A 280 -17.58 15.09 -25.38
N VAL A 281 -17.41 14.13 -24.46
CA VAL A 281 -16.13 13.59 -24.01
C VAL A 281 -16.19 12.07 -23.91
N ASP A 282 -15.02 11.44 -23.81
CA ASP A 282 -14.90 9.97 -23.73
C ASP A 282 -15.19 9.44 -22.33
N VAL A 283 -14.71 10.17 -21.32
CA VAL A 283 -14.81 9.83 -19.89
C VAL A 283 -15.00 11.12 -19.10
N SER A 284 -15.76 11.04 -18.01
CA SER A 284 -16.00 12.16 -17.10
C SER A 284 -15.68 11.76 -15.66
N PHE A 285 -14.92 12.59 -14.95
CA PHE A 285 -14.71 12.48 -13.51
C PHE A 285 -15.36 13.66 -12.80
N GLY A 286 -16.18 13.35 -11.81
CA GLY A 286 -16.88 14.33 -11.00
C GLY A 286 -18.39 14.07 -10.89
N PRO A 287 -19.07 14.80 -10.00
CA PRO A 287 -18.49 15.66 -8.97
C PRO A 287 -17.87 14.87 -7.80
N TRP A 288 -17.12 15.54 -6.92
CA TRP A 288 -16.60 14.94 -5.68
C TRP A 288 -16.54 15.94 -4.51
N GLU A 289 -16.61 15.44 -3.28
CA GLU A 289 -16.67 16.26 -2.06
C GLU A 289 -15.32 16.44 -1.34
N ALA A 290 -14.26 15.78 -1.81
CA ALA A 290 -12.93 15.88 -1.20
C ALA A 290 -12.27 17.26 -1.34
N VAL A 291 -11.35 17.58 -0.42
CA VAL A 291 -10.55 18.83 -0.46
C VAL A 291 -9.65 18.90 -1.68
N ALA A 292 -9.14 17.75 -2.14
CA ALA A 292 -8.31 17.64 -3.34
C ALA A 292 -8.93 18.33 -4.56
N ASP A 293 -8.09 18.94 -5.37
CA ASP A 293 -8.49 19.71 -6.54
C ASP A 293 -8.42 18.89 -7.84
N VAL A 294 -8.66 19.56 -8.97
CA VAL A 294 -8.64 18.93 -10.29
C VAL A 294 -7.24 18.41 -10.64
N TYR A 295 -6.18 19.11 -10.24
CA TYR A 295 -4.80 18.74 -10.55
C TYR A 295 -4.36 17.52 -9.75
N ASP A 296 -4.79 17.42 -8.49
CA ASP A 296 -4.59 16.22 -7.67
C ASP A 296 -5.17 14.97 -8.36
N LEU A 297 -6.39 15.09 -8.90
CA LEU A 297 -7.03 14.00 -9.64
C LEU A 297 -6.30 13.68 -10.96
N LEU A 298 -5.92 14.70 -11.73
CA LEU A 298 -5.14 14.49 -12.96
C LEU A 298 -3.82 13.76 -12.66
N HIS A 299 -3.13 14.13 -11.57
CA HIS A 299 -1.92 13.47 -11.13
C HIS A 299 -2.18 12.00 -10.74
N CYS A 300 -3.28 11.71 -10.03
CA CYS A 300 -3.69 10.35 -9.70
C CYS A 300 -3.93 9.50 -10.95
N ILE A 301 -4.66 10.02 -11.94
CA ILE A 301 -4.94 9.31 -13.19
C ILE A 301 -3.64 8.99 -13.93
N VAL A 302 -2.75 9.96 -14.09
CA VAL A 302 -1.45 9.76 -14.77
C VAL A 302 -0.58 8.77 -14.01
N SER A 303 -0.52 8.86 -12.68
CA SER A 303 0.24 7.93 -11.84
C SER A 303 -0.28 6.50 -11.95
N ASP A 304 -1.59 6.30 -11.87
CA ASP A 304 -2.19 4.96 -11.95
C ASP A 304 -2.08 4.36 -13.36
N LEU A 305 -2.06 5.18 -14.42
CA LEU A 305 -1.73 4.72 -15.77
C LEU A 305 -0.26 4.31 -15.87
N ALA A 306 0.66 5.09 -15.28
CA ALA A 306 2.09 4.79 -15.28
C ALA A 306 2.40 3.49 -14.51
N GLU A 307 1.72 3.22 -13.39
CA GLU A 307 1.83 1.93 -12.67
C GLU A 307 1.41 0.73 -13.52
N ARG A 308 0.54 0.94 -14.52
CA ARG A 308 0.16 -0.07 -15.52
C ARG A 308 1.11 -0.13 -16.73
N GLY A 309 2.21 0.62 -16.70
CA GLY A 309 3.17 0.73 -17.81
C GLY A 309 2.65 1.57 -18.99
N ILE A 310 1.67 2.45 -18.75
CA ILE A 310 1.06 3.30 -19.77
C ILE A 310 1.48 4.74 -19.53
N THR A 311 2.16 5.34 -20.50
CA THR A 311 2.55 6.75 -20.44
C THR A 311 1.38 7.62 -20.91
N ALA A 312 1.07 8.68 -20.16
CA ALA A 312 -0.03 9.58 -20.48
C ALA A 312 0.38 11.05 -20.25
N ASP A 313 0.23 11.86 -21.29
CA ASP A 313 0.34 13.33 -21.21
C ASP A 313 -1.07 13.94 -21.18
N GLN A 314 -1.28 14.99 -20.40
CA GLN A 314 -2.54 15.72 -20.34
C GLN A 314 -2.35 17.21 -20.62
N GLN A 315 -3.31 17.81 -21.33
CA GLN A 315 -3.40 19.25 -21.52
C GLN A 315 -4.84 19.73 -21.47
N CYS A 316 -5.09 20.90 -20.89
CA CYS A 316 -6.40 21.53 -20.95
C CYS A 316 -6.65 22.09 -22.35
N ILE A 317 -7.73 21.65 -23.00
CA ILE A 317 -8.10 22.12 -24.36
C ILE A 317 -9.23 23.15 -24.34
N GLY A 318 -9.80 23.43 -23.17
CA GLY A 318 -10.85 24.43 -22.99
C GLY A 318 -11.93 23.96 -22.02
N VAL A 319 -13.10 24.57 -22.16
CA VAL A 319 -14.30 24.20 -21.41
C VAL A 319 -15.39 23.78 -22.39
N CYS A 320 -16.32 22.96 -21.93
CA CYS A 320 -17.57 22.76 -22.65
C CYS A 320 -18.27 24.11 -22.85
N ASP A 321 -19.03 24.26 -23.94
CA ASP A 321 -19.80 25.45 -24.28
C ASP A 321 -21.23 25.09 -24.73
N LYS A 322 -21.69 23.87 -24.44
CA LYS A 322 -23.03 23.41 -24.79
C LYS A 322 -24.09 24.22 -24.05
N HIS A 323 -25.03 24.75 -24.84
CA HIS A 323 -26.20 25.46 -24.34
C HIS A 323 -27.12 24.47 -23.61
N LEU A 324 -27.56 24.85 -22.41
CA LEU A 324 -28.46 24.06 -21.59
C LEU A 324 -29.90 24.58 -21.74
N ILE A 325 -30.22 25.65 -21.01
CA ILE A 325 -31.54 26.32 -20.98
C ILE A 325 -31.31 27.83 -20.72
N ASN A 326 -32.12 28.70 -21.32
CA ASN A 326 -32.05 30.16 -21.15
C ASN A 326 -30.65 30.73 -21.45
N HIS A 327 -30.02 31.43 -20.50
CA HIS A 327 -28.66 31.99 -20.60
C HIS A 327 -27.59 31.09 -19.96
N TYR A 328 -27.88 29.80 -19.77
CA TYR A 328 -26.98 28.87 -19.10
C TYR A 328 -26.22 27.98 -20.08
N TYR A 329 -24.90 27.95 -19.91
CA TYR A 329 -23.96 27.13 -20.68
C TYR A 329 -23.23 26.19 -19.73
N CYS A 330 -22.97 24.97 -20.17
CA CYS A 330 -21.95 24.15 -19.52
C CYS A 330 -20.61 24.87 -19.64
N LYS A 331 -19.80 24.86 -18.57
CA LYS A 331 -18.42 25.40 -18.55
C LYS A 331 -17.43 24.42 -17.90
N ARG A 332 -17.74 23.13 -17.95
CA ARG A 332 -16.87 22.10 -17.37
C ARG A 332 -15.55 22.01 -18.14
N PRO A 333 -14.39 21.96 -17.46
CA PRO A 333 -13.09 21.79 -18.11
C PRO A 333 -12.97 20.47 -18.87
N ILE A 334 -12.36 20.53 -20.06
CA ILE A 334 -12.07 19.37 -20.90
C ILE A 334 -10.55 19.29 -21.12
N TYR A 335 -10.01 18.12 -20.82
CA TYR A 335 -8.62 17.78 -20.98
C TYR A 335 -8.43 16.80 -22.13
N GLU A 336 -7.40 17.00 -22.94
CA GLU A 336 -6.94 15.99 -23.91
C GLU A 336 -5.84 15.16 -23.27
N PHE A 337 -6.08 13.86 -23.16
CA PHE A 337 -5.11 12.86 -22.74
C PHE A 337 -4.51 12.19 -23.96
N LYS A 338 -3.19 12.26 -24.11
CA LYS A 338 -2.42 11.53 -25.12
C LYS A 338 -1.78 10.33 -24.45
N ILE A 339 -2.31 9.14 -24.74
CA ILE A 339 -1.90 7.86 -24.15
C ILE A 339 -0.98 7.13 -25.12
N THR A 340 0.20 6.73 -24.63
CA THR A 340 1.26 6.02 -25.37
C THR A 340 1.61 4.70 -24.71
N TRP A 341 1.88 3.68 -25.54
CA TRP A 341 2.01 2.27 -25.13
C TRP A 341 3.45 1.75 -25.05
N TRP A 342 4.46 2.61 -25.15
CA TRP A 342 5.88 2.25 -25.04
C TRP A 342 6.75 3.42 -24.60
#